data_AF-A0A1F7V1K9-F1
#
_entry.id   AF-A0A1F7V1K9-F1
#
_cell.length_a   1.000
_cell.length_b   1.000
_cell.length_c   1.000
_cell.angle_alpha   90.00
_cell.angle_beta   90.00
_cell.angle_gamma   90.00
#
_symmetry.space_group_name_H-M   'P 1'
#
loop_
_entity.id
_entity.type
_entity.pdbx_description
1 polymer ?
#
loop_
_entity_poly.entity_id
_entity_poly.type
_entity_poly.pdbx_seq_one_letter_code
_entity_poly.pdbx_strand_id
1 'polypeptide(L)'
;MAHTITIPTDLYRKADALSARDRRSITDVVTELMELGWHAKENGIDLEWLRMEQEADEDIAAGRVSPAYTDGAGLQGALDALKGN
;
A
#
# COMPACT_ATOMS: atom_id res chain seq x y z
N MET A 1 29.97 -11.15 -7.25
CA MET A 1 29.81 -11.96 -6.02
C MET A 1 28.33 -12.22 -5.85
N ALA A 2 27.91 -13.47 -5.64
CA ALA A 2 26.51 -13.79 -5.38
C ALA A 2 26.21 -13.49 -3.91
N HIS A 3 25.27 -12.58 -3.66
CA HIS A 3 24.79 -12.30 -2.30
C HIS A 3 23.57 -13.19 -2.03
N THR A 4 23.66 -14.05 -1.02
CA THR A 4 22.55 -14.90 -0.60
C THR A 4 21.74 -14.18 0.46
N ILE A 5 20.44 -14.04 0.22
CA ILE A 5 19.49 -13.39 1.13
C ILE A 5 18.50 -14.45 1.61
N THR A 6 18.26 -14.50 2.91
CA THR A 6 17.23 -15.39 3.47
C THR A 6 15.94 -14.60 3.55
N ILE A 7 14.91 -15.06 2.84
CA ILE A 7 13.57 -14.48 2.86
C ILE A 7 12.60 -15.45 3.55
N PRO A 8 11.71 -14.96 4.44
CA PRO A 8 10.64 -15.76 5.02
C PRO A 8 9.83 -16.50 3.95
N THR A 9 9.44 -17.74 4.23
CA THR A 9 8.72 -18.61 3.28
C THR A 9 7.44 -17.97 2.73
N ASP A 10 6.71 -17.22 3.56
CA ASP A 10 5.47 -16.57 3.11
C ASP A 10 5.72 -15.42 2.14
N LEU A 11 6.81 -14.66 2.33
CA LEU A 11 7.21 -13.62 1.38
C LEU A 11 7.72 -14.23 0.08
N TYR A 12 8.47 -15.33 0.16
CA TYR A 12 8.90 -16.08 -1.03
C TYR A 12 7.69 -16.55 -1.86
N ARG A 13 6.68 -17.15 -1.22
CA ARG A 13 5.45 -17.59 -1.91
C ARG A 13 4.72 -16.45 -2.60
N LYS A 14 4.66 -15.27 -1.97
CA LYS A 14 4.06 -14.07 -2.57
C LYS A 14 4.85 -13.60 -3.79
N ALA A 15 6.18 -13.55 -3.69
CA ALA A 15 7.05 -13.18 -4.81
C ALA A 15 6.97 -14.19 -5.97
N ASP A 16 6.87 -15.48 -5.67
CA ASP A 16 6.70 -16.56 -6.66
C ASP A 16 5.38 -16.43 -7.43
N ALA A 17 4.27 -16.18 -6.71
CA ALA A 17 2.98 -15.92 -7.34
C ALA A 17 3.00 -14.68 -8.25
N LEU A 18 3.68 -13.62 -7.81
CA LEU A 18 3.84 -12.38 -8.59
C LEU A 18 4.70 -12.62 -9.85
N SER A 19 5.81 -13.35 -9.70
CA SER A 19 6.67 -13.80 -10.79
C SER A 19 5.90 -14.60 -11.84
N ALA A 20 5.06 -15.55 -11.40
CA ALA A 20 4.24 -16.36 -12.30
C ALA A 20 3.20 -15.51 -13.05
N ARG A 21 2.53 -14.59 -12.34
CA ARG A 21 1.52 -13.68 -12.93
C ARG A 21 2.15 -12.76 -13.98
N ASP A 22 3.30 -12.19 -13.66
CA ASP A 22 3.95 -11.17 -14.49
C ASP A 22 4.90 -11.80 -15.52
N ARG A 23 5.05 -13.13 -15.51
CA ARG A 23 5.94 -13.94 -16.39
C ARG A 23 7.39 -13.48 -16.34
N ARG A 24 7.87 -13.16 -15.14
CA ARG A 24 9.23 -12.68 -14.87
C ARG A 24 9.98 -13.64 -13.96
N SER A 25 11.31 -13.54 -13.94
CA SER A 25 12.12 -14.29 -12.98
C SER A 25 11.78 -13.86 -11.54
N ILE A 26 11.68 -14.83 -10.62
CA ILE A 26 11.51 -14.55 -9.20
C ILE A 26 12.65 -13.69 -8.65
N THR A 27 13.87 -13.85 -9.18
CA THR A 27 15.02 -13.02 -8.80
C THR A 27 14.81 -11.56 -9.17
N ASP A 28 14.25 -11.29 -10.36
CA ASP A 28 14.01 -9.91 -10.82
C ASP A 28 12.92 -9.26 -9.95
N VAL A 29 11.87 -10.01 -9.65
CA VAL A 29 10.78 -9.55 -8.79
C VAL A 29 11.28 -9.25 -7.38
N VAL A 30 12.06 -10.15 -6.77
CA VAL A 30 12.59 -9.93 -5.42
C VAL A 30 13.55 -8.74 -5.39
N THR A 31 14.41 -8.59 -6.41
CA THR A 31 15.33 -7.45 -6.53
C THR A 31 14.55 -6.14 -6.59
N GLU A 32 13.55 -6.06 -7.46
CA GLU A 32 12.70 -4.87 -7.60
C GLU A 32 11.98 -4.51 -6.29
N LEU A 33 11.40 -5.51 -5.61
CA LEU A 33 10.72 -5.28 -4.32
C LEU A 33 11.69 -4.77 -3.24
N MET A 34 12.94 -5.25 -3.24
CA MET A 34 13.97 -4.76 -2.33
C MET A 34 14.38 -3.32 -2.65
N GLU A 35 14.55 -2.99 -3.93
CA GLU A 35 14.86 -1.63 -4.38
C GLU A 35 13.74 -0.65 -4.03
N LEU A 36 12.48 -1.02 -4.27
CA LEU A 36 11.31 -0.23 -3.88
C LEU A 36 11.25 -0.01 -2.36
N GLY A 37 11.45 -1.06 -1.57
CA GLY A 37 11.47 -0.95 -0.11
C GLY A 37 12.62 -0.08 0.40
N TRP A 38 13.80 -0.18 -0.24
CA TRP A 38 14.95 0.67 0.07
C TRP A 38 14.67 2.14 -0.26
N HIS A 39 14.15 2.42 -1.45
CA HIS A 39 13.77 3.77 -1.85
C HIS A 39 12.68 4.36 -0.96
N ALA A 40 11.67 3.57 -0.59
CA ALA A 40 10.64 4.02 0.33
C ALA A 40 11.25 4.42 1.67
N LYS A 41 12.15 3.60 2.21
CA LYS A 41 12.86 3.89 3.45
C LYS A 41 13.73 5.16 3.36
N GLU A 42 14.53 5.31 2.29
CA GLU A 42 15.40 6.48 2.13
C GLU A 42 14.63 7.80 1.97
N ASN A 43 13.48 7.75 1.31
CA ASN A 43 12.65 8.93 1.07
C ASN A 43 11.63 9.19 2.18
N GLY A 44 11.65 8.40 3.26
CA GLY A 44 10.67 8.52 4.35
C GLY A 44 9.23 8.27 3.90
N ILE A 45 9.04 7.45 2.86
CA ILE A 45 7.72 7.05 2.38
C ILE A 45 7.15 6.03 3.36
N ASP A 46 6.00 6.38 3.93
CA ASP A 46 5.24 5.49 4.79
C ASP A 46 4.40 4.54 3.91
N LEU A 47 4.85 3.28 3.82
CA LEU A 47 4.17 2.24 3.07
C LEU A 47 2.80 1.87 3.67
N GLU A 48 2.61 2.08 4.98
CA GLU A 48 1.32 1.87 5.63
C GLU A 48 0.33 2.96 5.22
N TRP A 49 0.79 4.21 5.21
CA TRP A 49 0.00 5.34 4.70
C TRP A 49 -0.41 5.13 3.23
N LEU A 50 0.51 4.70 2.36
CA LEU A 50 0.20 4.40 0.96
C LEU A 50 -0.85 3.29 0.81
N ARG A 51 -0.79 2.28 1.69
CA ARG A 51 -1.79 1.22 1.72
C ARG A 51 -3.16 1.76 2.12
N MET A 52 -3.21 2.65 3.12
CA MET A 52 -4.44 3.29 3.57
C MET A 52 -5.05 4.17 2.46
N GLU A 53 -4.24 4.91 1.71
CA GLU A 53 -4.75 5.67 0.54
C GLU A 53 -5.34 4.74 -0.51
N GLN A 54 -4.66 3.65 -0.85
CA GLN A 54 -5.16 2.68 -1.83
C GLN A 54 -6.50 2.05 -1.37
N GLU A 55 -6.59 1.65 -0.11
CA GLU A 55 -7.84 1.13 0.46
C GLU A 55 -8.97 2.17 0.39
N ALA A 56 -8.68 3.45 0.67
CA ALA A 56 -9.64 4.53 0.57
C ALA A 56 -10.13 4.76 -0.88
N ASP A 57 -9.23 4.71 -1.87
CA ASP A 57 -9.57 4.81 -3.29
C ASP A 57 -10.46 3.64 -3.73
N GLU A 58 -10.16 2.42 -3.28
CA GLU A 58 -10.97 1.24 -3.55
C GLU A 58 -12.37 1.34 -2.91
N ASP A 59 -12.47 1.90 -1.70
CA ASP A 59 -13.74 2.16 -1.03
C ASP A 59 -14.55 3.24 -1.77
N ILE A 60 -13.92 4.31 -2.26
CA ILE A 60 -14.55 5.32 -3.12
C ILE A 60 -15.09 4.65 -4.39
N ALA A 61 -14.26 3.86 -5.09
CA ALA A 61 -14.64 3.18 -6.32
C ALA A 61 -15.79 2.18 -6.12
N ALA A 62 -15.82 1.52 -4.95
CA ALA A 62 -16.88 0.60 -4.57
C ALA A 62 -18.13 1.29 -3.97
N GLY A 63 -18.12 2.61 -3.81
CA GLY A 63 -19.22 3.37 -3.20
C GLY A 63 -19.39 3.10 -1.70
N ARG A 64 -18.37 2.56 -1.02
CA ARG A 64 -18.33 2.29 0.43
C ARG A 64 -17.86 3.52 1.23
N VAL A 65 -18.24 4.70 0.78
CA VAL A 65 -17.87 5.97 1.41
C VAL A 65 -19.05 6.63 2.07
N SER A 66 -18.76 7.50 3.05
CA SER A 66 -19.77 8.36 3.64
C SER A 66 -20.49 9.16 2.54
N PRO A 67 -21.82 9.37 2.68
CA PRO A 67 -22.57 10.19 1.73
C PRO A 67 -21.94 11.59 1.60
N ALA A 68 -21.99 12.14 0.38
CA ALA A 68 -21.45 13.45 0.10
C ALA A 68 -22.07 14.50 1.05
N TYR A 69 -21.21 15.26 1.73
CA TYR A 69 -21.65 16.38 2.55
C TYR A 69 -22.21 17.47 1.63
N THR A 70 -23.46 17.84 1.83
CA THR A 70 -24.20 18.76 0.94
C THR A 70 -23.81 20.22 1.13
N ASP A 71 -23.14 20.56 2.23
CA ASP A 71 -22.63 21.89 2.53
C ASP A 71 -21.37 21.85 3.40
N GLY A 72 -20.64 22.98 3.45
CA GLY A 72 -19.41 23.10 4.23
C GLY A 72 -19.60 23.00 5.74
N ALA A 73 -20.80 23.27 6.26
CA ALA A 73 -21.10 23.16 7.69
C ALA A 73 -21.22 21.69 8.13
N GLY A 74 -21.85 20.85 7.30
CA GLY A 74 -21.93 19.41 7.49
C GLY A 74 -20.56 18.73 7.43
N LEU A 75 -19.70 19.14 6.50
CA LEU A 75 -18.32 18.65 6.43
C LEU A 75 -17.52 19.06 7.69
N GLN A 76 -17.62 20.32 8.10
CA GLN A 76 -16.90 20.81 9.28
C GLN A 76 -17.37 20.09 10.56
N GLY A 77 -18.67 19.87 10.73
CA GLY A 77 -19.21 19.15 11.88
C GLY A 77 -18.72 17.69 11.95
N ALA A 78 -18.59 17.01 10.81
CA ALA A 78 -18.03 15.66 10.76
C ALA A 78 -16.53 15.63 11.11
N LEU A 79 -15.76 16.62 10.65
CA LEU A 79 -14.34 16.77 10.99
C LEU A 79 -14.13 17.06 12.47
N ASP A 80 -14.97 17.89 13.07
CA ASP A 80 -14.91 18.23 14.49
C ASP A 80 -15.26 17.02 15.37
N ALA A 81 -16.22 16.19 14.95
CA ALA A 81 -16.55 14.94 15.63
C ALA A 81 -15.40 13.91 15.62
N LEU A 82 -14.59 13.90 14.54
CA LEU A 82 -13.40 13.06 14.45
C LEU A 82 -12.23 13.55 15.31
N LYS A 83 -12.11 14.87 15.53
CA LYS A 83 -11.06 15.48 16.36
C LYS A 83 -11.38 15.49 17.86
N GLY A 84 -12.65 15.34 18.23
CA GLY A 84 -13.14 15.39 19.60
C GLY A 84 -13.16 14.04 20.34
N ASN A 85 -12.85 12.95 19.65
CA ASN A 85 -12.55 11.62 20.21
C ASN A 85 -11.04 11.41 20.29
#